data_AF-A0A6I1MX66-F1
#
_entry.id   AF-A0A6I1MX66-F1
#
_cell.length_a   1.000
_cell.length_b   1.000
_cell.length_c   1.000
_cell.angle_alpha   90.00
_cell.angle_beta   90.00
_cell.angle_gamma   90.00
#
_symmetry.space_group_name_H-M   'P 1'
#
loop_
_entity.id
_entity.type
_entity.pdbx_description
1 polymer ?
#
loop_
_entity_poly.entity_id
_entity_poly.type
_entity_poly.pdbx_seq_one_letter_code
_entity_poly.pdbx_strand_id
1 'polypeptide(L)'
;MNLNNELVLDINGLGIIMYSDYATSFIKEGEDYFYQNYQTPEQVLKHIIEGSIVGFCTSSPGRYILKLKTGYPSEENLNSYEFKLRLGIKITDKRMYIRDLYDLMDWSSNCPINQCVELENGFYHITLLGNTPKSGIL
;
A
#
# COMPACT_ATOMS: atom_id res chain seq x y z
N MET A 1 13.03 -14.99 4.49
CA MET A 1 12.24 -14.97 3.24
C MET A 1 12.84 -13.89 2.35
N ASN A 2 13.29 -14.22 1.14
CA ASN A 2 13.76 -13.21 0.17
C ASN A 2 12.57 -12.88 -0.72
N LEU A 3 11.97 -11.70 -0.50
CA LEU A 3 10.93 -11.19 -1.36
C LEU A 3 11.63 -10.37 -2.45
N ASN A 4 11.58 -10.87 -3.68
CA ASN A 4 12.16 -10.21 -4.85
C ASN A 4 11.10 -10.24 -5.96
N ASN A 5 9.95 -9.64 -5.63
CA ASN A 5 8.76 -9.65 -6.47
C ASN A 5 8.58 -8.27 -7.09
N GLU A 6 8.23 -8.26 -8.37
CA GLU A 6 7.76 -7.08 -9.07
C GLU A 6 6.24 -7.19 -9.20
N LEU A 7 5.55 -6.11 -8.84
CA LEU A 7 4.11 -5.99 -8.93
C LEU A 7 3.79 -4.79 -9.82
N VAL A 8 2.93 -5.01 -10.81
CA VAL A 8 2.42 -3.95 -11.68
C VAL A 8 1.01 -3.60 -11.22
N LEU A 9 0.79 -2.33 -10.89
CA LEU A 9 -0.48 -1.82 -10.40
C LEU A 9 -0.89 -0.61 -11.25
N ASP A 10 -2.08 -0.69 -11.83
CA ASP A 10 -2.71 0.45 -12.48
C ASP A 10 -3.63 1.12 -11.44
N ILE A 11 -3.47 2.42 -11.20
CA ILE A 11 -4.29 3.20 -10.25
C ILE A 11 -4.96 4.41 -10.91
N ASN A 12 -6.08 4.81 -10.34
CA ASN A 12 -6.90 5.94 -10.79
C ASN A 12 -6.53 7.27 -10.12
N GLY A 13 -5.60 7.26 -9.15
CA GLY A 13 -4.67 8.38 -8.97
C GLY A 13 -4.51 8.97 -7.58
N LEU A 14 -5.42 8.72 -6.63
CA LEU A 14 -5.26 9.28 -5.29
C LEU A 14 -4.06 8.66 -4.56
N GLY A 15 -3.91 7.35 -4.68
CA GLY A 15 -2.78 6.65 -4.09
C GLY A 15 -2.93 5.15 -4.09
N ILE A 16 -2.07 4.52 -3.30
CA ILE A 16 -1.99 3.08 -3.14
C ILE A 16 -2.22 2.75 -1.68
N ILE A 17 -2.99 1.70 -1.41
CA ILE A 17 -3.23 1.17 -0.06
C ILE A 17 -2.59 -0.20 0.12
N MET A 18 -2.20 -0.49 1.35
CA MET A 18 -1.67 -1.77 1.79
C MET A 18 -2.41 -2.24 3.04
N TYR A 19 -2.80 -3.51 3.08
CA TYR A 19 -3.57 -4.08 4.19
C TYR A 19 -3.38 -5.61 4.26
N SER A 20 -3.75 -6.22 5.39
CA SER A 20 -3.84 -7.68 5.55
C SER A 20 -5.31 -8.14 5.60
N ASP A 21 -5.58 -9.44 5.42
CA ASP A 21 -6.96 -9.99 5.35
C ASP A 21 -7.84 -9.50 6.51
N TYR A 22 -7.32 -9.59 7.75
CA TYR A 22 -8.02 -9.17 8.95
C TYR A 22 -8.52 -7.71 8.86
N ALA A 23 -7.71 -6.80 8.33
CA ALA A 23 -7.99 -5.36 8.32
C ALA A 23 -9.20 -4.96 7.46
N THR A 24 -9.65 -5.85 6.58
CA THR A 24 -10.79 -5.60 5.67
C THR A 24 -11.88 -6.65 5.79
N SER A 25 -11.72 -7.64 6.68
CA SER A 25 -12.65 -8.77 6.89
C SER A 25 -14.09 -8.38 7.26
N PHE A 26 -14.28 -7.16 7.75
CA PHE A 26 -15.58 -6.61 8.16
C PHE A 26 -16.21 -5.69 7.10
N ILE A 27 -15.49 -5.33 6.04
CA ILE A 27 -15.97 -4.46 4.97
C ILE A 27 -16.81 -5.30 4.01
N LYS A 28 -18.03 -4.86 3.71
CA LYS A 28 -18.96 -5.62 2.86
C LYS A 28 -18.67 -5.39 1.38
N GLU A 29 -19.02 -6.37 0.54
CA GLU A 29 -18.99 -6.19 -0.93
C GLU A 29 -19.88 -5.00 -1.32
N GLY A 30 -19.36 -4.14 -2.20
CA GLY A 30 -20.01 -2.92 -2.68
C GLY A 30 -20.05 -1.77 -1.66
N GLU A 31 -19.39 -1.91 -0.51
CA GLU A 31 -19.39 -0.86 0.52
C GLU A 31 -18.47 0.29 0.11
N ASP A 32 -18.99 1.51 0.23
CA ASP A 32 -18.20 2.74 0.18
C ASP A 32 -17.56 2.99 1.55
N TYR A 33 -16.46 2.27 1.78
CA TYR A 33 -15.66 2.37 2.97
C TYR A 33 -14.88 3.69 3.03
N PHE A 34 -14.45 4.20 1.86
CA PHE A 34 -13.64 5.41 1.75
C PHE A 34 -14.33 6.60 2.41
N TYR A 35 -15.55 6.95 1.99
CA TYR A 35 -16.23 8.15 2.50
C TYR A 35 -16.54 8.05 4.00
N GLN A 36 -16.79 6.84 4.49
CA GLN A 36 -17.21 6.63 5.88
C GLN A 36 -16.03 6.49 6.85
N ASN A 37 -14.89 5.99 6.39
CA ASN A 37 -13.82 5.51 7.26
C ASN A 37 -12.39 5.88 6.80
N TYR A 38 -12.20 6.48 5.63
CA TYR A 38 -10.84 6.73 5.09
C TYR A 38 -10.65 8.08 4.38
N GLN A 39 -11.64 8.97 4.38
CA GLN A 39 -11.61 10.23 3.63
C GLN A 39 -10.90 11.36 4.38
N THR A 40 -11.08 11.46 5.70
CA THR A 40 -10.52 12.56 6.49
C THR A 40 -9.18 12.19 7.15
N PRO A 41 -8.35 13.17 7.51
CA PRO A 41 -7.11 12.90 8.24
C PRO A 41 -7.31 12.09 9.53
N GLU A 42 -8.38 12.36 10.28
CA GLU A 42 -8.69 11.67 11.54
C GLU A 42 -9.08 10.21 11.32
N GLN A 43 -9.81 9.95 10.24
CA GLN A 43 -10.17 8.60 9.78
C GLN A 43 -8.92 7.82 9.39
N VAL A 44 -8.07 8.40 8.53
CA VAL A 44 -6.80 7.79 8.10
C VAL A 44 -5.85 7.57 9.28
N LEU A 45 -5.78 8.50 10.23
CA LEU A 45 -4.90 8.41 11.39
C LEU A 45 -5.19 7.17 12.25
N LYS A 46 -6.46 6.78 12.41
CA LYS A 46 -6.82 5.55 13.14
C LYS A 46 -6.17 4.33 12.49
N HIS A 47 -6.25 4.24 11.17
CA HIS A 47 -5.66 3.14 10.43
C HIS A 47 -4.13 3.14 10.48
N ILE A 48 -3.49 4.32 10.44
CA ILE A 48 -2.04 4.45 10.58
C ILE A 48 -1.57 3.97 11.96
N ILE A 49 -2.26 4.36 13.04
CA ILE A 49 -1.91 3.97 14.41
C ILE A 49 -2.06 2.45 14.59
N GLU A 50 -3.12 1.87 14.06
CA GLU A 50 -3.39 0.42 14.15
C GLU A 50 -2.54 -0.41 13.17
N GLY A 51 -2.02 0.22 12.11
CA GLY A 51 -1.38 -0.45 10.99
C GLY A 51 -2.35 -1.34 10.19
N SER A 52 -3.64 -0.96 10.11
CA SER A 52 -4.68 -1.78 9.50
C SER A 52 -4.77 -1.59 7.97
N ILE A 53 -5.17 -0.40 7.51
CA ILE A 53 -5.18 -0.02 6.09
C ILE A 53 -4.27 1.20 5.91
N VAL A 54 -3.11 1.01 5.31
CA VAL A 54 -2.07 2.03 5.26
C VAL A 54 -1.85 2.47 3.83
N GLY A 55 -2.11 3.75 3.55
CA GLY A 55 -1.99 4.32 2.22
C GLY A 55 -0.87 5.33 2.08
N PHE A 56 -0.45 5.57 0.83
CA PHE A 56 0.39 6.69 0.46
C PHE A 56 -0.10 7.30 -0.85
N CYS A 57 -0.01 8.63 -0.95
CA CYS A 57 -0.44 9.34 -2.13
C CYS A 57 0.59 9.20 -3.25
N THR A 58 0.10 8.95 -4.47
CA THR A 58 0.91 9.02 -5.69
C THR A 58 0.69 10.32 -6.46
N SER A 59 -0.38 11.05 -6.13
CA SER A 59 -0.77 12.34 -6.71
C SER A 59 -0.99 12.32 -8.23
N SER A 60 -1.04 11.14 -8.83
CA SER A 60 -1.20 10.92 -10.27
C SER A 60 -1.77 9.52 -10.54
N PRO A 61 -2.69 9.37 -11.51
CA PRO A 61 -3.09 8.08 -12.03
C PRO A 61 -1.98 7.48 -12.89
N GLY A 62 -2.05 6.16 -13.12
CA GLY A 62 -1.18 5.49 -14.09
C GLY A 62 -0.70 4.13 -13.64
N ARG A 63 0.31 3.63 -14.37
CA ARG A 63 0.93 2.32 -14.15
C ARG A 63 2.15 2.45 -13.27
N TYR A 64 2.11 1.82 -12.10
CA TYR A 64 3.22 1.75 -11.14
C TYR A 64 3.85 0.36 -11.16
N ILE A 65 5.18 0.35 -11.16
CA ILE A 65 5.98 -0.86 -11.01
C ILE A 65 6.57 -0.84 -9.60
N LEU A 66 6.01 -1.67 -8.72
CA LEU A 66 6.44 -1.79 -7.33
C LEU A 66 7.46 -2.92 -7.21
N LYS A 67 8.70 -2.57 -6.84
CA LYS A 67 9.77 -3.54 -6.60
C LYS A 67 9.87 -3.81 -5.11
N LEU A 68 9.36 -4.96 -4.70
CA LEU A 68 9.29 -5.35 -3.29
C LEU A 68 10.60 -6.03 -2.89
N LYS A 69 11.19 -5.55 -1.79
CA LYS A 69 12.47 -6.03 -1.24
C LYS A 69 12.35 -6.23 0.25
N THR A 70 13.12 -7.18 0.79
CA THR A 70 13.20 -7.46 2.22
C THR A 70 14.40 -6.78 2.88
N GLY A 71 14.24 -6.48 4.16
CA GLY A 71 15.26 -5.79 4.95
C GLY A 71 15.19 -4.27 4.81
N TYR A 72 16.03 -3.58 5.57
CA TYR A 72 16.14 -2.13 5.46
C TYR A 72 17.03 -1.75 4.28
N PRO A 73 16.68 -0.71 3.51
CA PRO A 73 17.59 -0.17 2.51
C PRO A 73 18.87 0.36 3.18
N SER A 74 20.01 0.17 2.53
CA SER A 74 21.27 0.80 2.95
C SER A 74 21.18 2.32 2.85
N GLU A 75 22.05 3.04 3.57
CA GLU A 75 22.12 4.50 3.48
C GLU A 75 22.39 4.98 2.05
N GLU A 76 23.27 4.30 1.33
CA GLU A 76 23.54 4.57 -0.09
C GLU A 76 22.26 4.45 -0.94
N ASN A 77 21.49 3.38 -0.75
CA ASN A 77 20.21 3.22 -1.44
C ASN A 77 19.26 4.36 -1.05
N LEU A 78 19.10 4.66 0.24
CA LEU A 78 18.25 5.75 0.69
C LEU A 78 18.64 7.09 0.04
N ASN A 79 19.93 7.37 -0.12
CA ASN A 79 20.42 8.62 -0.71
C ASN A 79 20.19 8.72 -2.22
N SER A 80 19.96 7.60 -2.90
CA SER A 80 19.69 7.55 -4.35
C SER A 80 18.24 7.85 -4.76
N TYR A 81 17.33 8.03 -3.79
CA TYR A 81 15.92 8.34 -4.06
C TYR A 81 15.52 9.74 -3.58
N GLU A 82 14.68 10.43 -4.35
CA GLU A 82 14.11 11.73 -4.01
C GLU A 82 13.03 11.58 -2.93
N PHE A 83 12.11 10.64 -3.13
CA PHE A 83 10.99 10.40 -2.24
C PHE A 83 11.29 9.25 -1.29
N LYS A 84 11.05 9.50 0.00
CA LYS A 84 11.28 8.55 1.08
C LYS A 84 10.14 8.67 2.07
N LEU A 85 9.44 7.56 2.32
CA LEU A 85 8.37 7.49 3.32
C LEU A 85 8.49 6.18 4.08
N ARG A 86 8.31 6.21 5.39
CA ARG A 86 8.28 5.00 6.22
C ARG A 86 6.95 4.91 6.93
N LEU A 87 6.33 3.74 6.82
CA LEU A 87 5.01 3.44 7.34
C LEU A 87 5.07 2.16 8.19
N GLY A 88 4.17 2.02 9.16
CA GLY A 88 3.99 0.81 9.94
C GLY A 88 2.74 0.06 9.49
N ILE A 89 2.82 -1.26 9.35
CA ILE A 89 1.67 -2.12 9.01
C ILE A 89 1.66 -3.37 9.90
N LYS A 90 0.46 -3.85 10.23
CA LYS A 90 0.24 -5.13 10.90
C LYS A 90 -0.20 -6.18 9.88
N ILE A 91 0.56 -7.27 9.80
CA ILE A 91 0.24 -8.43 8.98
C ILE A 91 -0.38 -9.52 9.85
N THR A 92 -1.59 -9.94 9.47
CA THR A 92 -2.33 -11.09 10.01
C THR A 92 -2.68 -12.00 8.83
N ASP A 93 -2.84 -13.31 9.08
CA ASP A 93 -3.14 -14.33 8.06
C ASP A 93 -2.12 -14.45 6.91
N LYS A 94 -0.88 -14.08 7.22
CA LYS A 94 0.32 -14.25 6.42
C LYS A 94 0.32 -13.58 5.04
N ARG A 95 -0.55 -12.60 4.82
CA ARG A 95 -0.69 -11.93 3.52
C ARG A 95 -0.82 -10.43 3.66
N MET A 96 -0.28 -9.74 2.67
CA MET A 96 -0.45 -8.32 2.45
C MET A 96 -0.94 -8.09 1.02
N TYR A 97 -1.95 -7.26 0.86
CA TYR A 97 -2.48 -6.83 -0.42
C TYR A 97 -2.02 -5.41 -0.71
N ILE A 98 -1.86 -5.08 -1.99
CA ILE A 98 -1.48 -3.75 -2.47
C ILE A 98 -2.43 -3.36 -3.60
N ARG A 99 -3.23 -2.30 -3.39
CA ARG A 99 -4.35 -1.93 -4.28
C ARG A 99 -4.44 -0.44 -4.54
N ASP A 100 -5.23 -0.06 -5.53
CA ASP A 100 -5.68 1.33 -5.71
C ASP A 100 -6.48 1.76 -4.47
N LEU A 101 -6.22 2.97 -3.99
CA LEU A 101 -6.97 3.54 -2.86
C LEU A 101 -8.45 3.65 -3.18
N TYR A 102 -8.82 3.95 -4.43
CA TYR A 102 -10.24 4.06 -4.81
C TYR A 102 -11.02 2.74 -4.78
N ASP A 103 -10.34 1.60 -4.62
CA ASP A 103 -11.04 0.34 -4.33
C ASP A 103 -11.81 0.38 -3.01
N LEU A 104 -11.52 1.34 -2.12
CA LEU A 104 -12.31 1.56 -0.90
C LEU A 104 -13.68 2.23 -1.16
N MET A 105 -13.92 2.80 -2.34
CA MET A 105 -15.21 3.44 -2.68
C MET A 105 -16.27 2.44 -3.14
N ASP A 106 -15.86 1.29 -3.66
CA ASP A 106 -16.73 0.18 -4.09
C ASP A 106 -16.00 -1.13 -3.79
N TRP A 107 -16.05 -1.53 -2.50
CA TRP A 107 -15.18 -2.58 -2.00
C TRP A 107 -15.48 -3.95 -2.62
N SER A 108 -14.43 -4.69 -2.96
CA SER A 108 -14.53 -6.13 -3.20
C SER A 108 -13.40 -6.89 -2.50
N SER A 109 -13.74 -7.99 -1.84
CA SER A 109 -12.77 -8.90 -1.22
C SER A 109 -11.95 -9.69 -2.25
N ASN A 110 -12.40 -9.75 -3.51
CA ASN A 110 -11.67 -10.41 -4.57
C ASN A 110 -10.49 -9.56 -5.04
N CYS A 111 -9.30 -9.82 -4.49
CA CYS A 111 -8.05 -9.18 -4.89
C CYS A 111 -7.23 -10.11 -5.82
N PRO A 112 -6.74 -9.61 -6.97
CA PRO A 112 -5.84 -10.38 -7.83
C PRO A 112 -4.62 -10.93 -7.10
N ILE A 113 -4.26 -12.19 -7.35
CA ILE A 113 -3.13 -12.84 -6.66
C ILE A 113 -1.79 -12.14 -6.89
N ASN A 114 -1.61 -11.48 -8.04
CA ASN A 114 -0.41 -10.70 -8.36
C ASN A 114 -0.34 -9.38 -7.58
N GLN A 115 -1.41 -8.97 -6.90
CA GLN A 115 -1.47 -7.85 -5.97
C GLN A 115 -1.33 -8.28 -4.50
N CYS A 116 -1.01 -9.56 -4.27
CA CYS A 116 -0.84 -10.16 -2.96
C CYS A 116 0.62 -10.60 -2.74
N VAL A 117 1.06 -10.46 -1.50
CA VAL A 117 2.41 -10.79 -1.05
C VAL A 117 2.30 -11.63 0.21
N GLU A 118 2.95 -12.79 0.22
CA GLU A 118 3.05 -13.61 1.43
C GLU A 118 4.11 -13.02 2.37
N LEU A 119 3.76 -12.84 3.63
CA LEU A 119 4.59 -12.30 4.70
C LEU A 119 4.24 -13.00 6.00
N GLU A 120 5.18 -13.30 6.89
CA GLU A 120 4.81 -13.87 8.19
C GLU A 120 4.03 -12.86 9.05
N ASN A 121 3.21 -13.36 9.97
CA ASN A 121 2.44 -12.49 10.87
C ASN A 121 3.38 -11.62 11.73
N GLY A 122 3.01 -10.35 11.93
CA GLY A 122 3.81 -9.42 12.73
C GLY A 122 3.59 -7.96 12.35
N PHE A 123 4.44 -7.10 12.90
CA PHE A 123 4.47 -5.67 12.58
C PHE A 123 5.69 -5.36 11.73
N TYR A 124 5.48 -4.64 10.62
CA TYR A 124 6.52 -4.33 9.65
C TYR A 124 6.65 -2.82 9.47
N HIS A 125 7.90 -2.38 9.29
CA HIS A 125 8.16 -1.09 8.66
C HIS A 125 8.23 -1.28 7.16
N ILE A 126 7.37 -0.59 6.42
CA ILE A 126 7.46 -0.46 4.98
C ILE A 126 8.20 0.84 4.69
N THR A 127 9.33 0.75 3.99
CA THR A 127 10.06 1.92 3.50
C THR A 127 9.80 2.05 2.01
N LEU A 128 9.06 3.09 1.64
CA LEU A 128 8.75 3.47 0.27
C LEU A 128 9.85 4.38 -0.24
N LEU A 129 10.40 4.02 -1.40
CA LEU A 129 11.44 4.77 -2.09
C LEU A 129 10.99 4.98 -3.53
N GLY A 130 11.05 6.23 -3.98
CA GLY A 130 10.58 6.61 -5.30
C GLY A 130 11.38 7.76 -5.88
N ASN A 131 11.35 7.86 -7.20
CA ASN A 131 11.90 8.97 -7.96
C ASN A 131 10.82 9.48 -8.90
N THR A 132 10.87 10.77 -9.21
CA THR A 132 10.09 11.31 -10.32
C THR A 132 10.45 10.55 -11.61
N PRO A 133 9.50 10.17 -12.46
CA PRO A 133 9.83 9.54 -13.73
C PRO A 133 10.73 10.47 -14.55
N LYS A 134 11.73 9.90 -15.23
CA LYS A 134 12.71 10.65 -16.04
C LYS A 134 12.06 11.49 -17.15
N SER A 135 10.83 11.15 -17.56
CA SER A 135 10.03 11.92 -18.51
C SER A 135 9.67 13.31 -17.99
N GLY A 136 9.69 13.54 -16.67
CA GLY A 136 9.19 14.77 -16.03
C GLY A 136 7.67 14.94 -16.13
N ILE A 137 6.97 13.95 -16.66
CA ILE A 137 5.51 13.91 -16.77
C ILE A 137 5.00 13.06 -15.61
N LEU A 138 4.24 13.69 -14.73
CA LEU A 138 3.43 13.06 -13.68
C LEU A 138 2.03 12.75 -14.24
#